data_AF-A0A927NU53-F1
#
_entry.id   AF-A0A927NU53-F1
#
_cell.length_a   1.000
_cell.length_b   1.000
_cell.length_c   1.000
_cell.angle_alpha   90.00
_cell.angle_beta   90.00
_cell.angle_gamma   90.00
#
_symmetry.space_group_name_H-M   'P 1'
#
loop_
_entity.id
_entity.type
_entity.pdbx_description
1 polymer ?
#
loop_
_entity_poly.entity_id
_entity_poly.type
_entity_poly.pdbx_seq_one_letter_code
_entity_poly.pdbx_strand_id
1 'polypeptide(L)'
;MELKLVNIGYGNIVSASRIISIVSPESAPIKRIVQDAKTRGMLIDATFGRRTRSVIIMDSEHVVLSAIQPETISNRLSSTETKYIEEDENE
;
A
#
# COMPACT_ATOMS: atom_id res chain seq x y z
N MET A 1 -0.73 -19.27 -7.40
CA MET A 1 0.54 -18.49 -7.50
C MET A 1 0.80 -17.92 -6.10
N GLU A 2 2.02 -17.92 -5.57
CA GLU A 2 2.24 -17.53 -4.16
C GLU A 2 1.89 -16.04 -3.92
N LEU A 3 0.85 -15.77 -3.11
CA LEU A 3 0.38 -14.42 -2.80
C LEU A 3 1.27 -13.78 -1.72
N LYS A 4 2.18 -12.91 -2.16
CA LYS A 4 3.05 -12.12 -1.28
C LYS A 4 2.27 -10.94 -0.68
N LEU A 5 1.99 -10.95 0.62
CA LEU A 5 1.29 -9.87 1.34
C LEU A 5 2.21 -9.05 2.25
N VAL A 6 2.04 -7.72 2.29
CA VAL A 6 2.80 -6.81 3.17
C VAL A 6 1.89 -5.99 4.09
N ASN A 7 2.22 -5.95 5.38
CA ASN A 7 1.53 -5.11 6.35
C ASN A 7 1.89 -3.63 6.15
N ILE A 8 0.87 -2.78 5.97
CA ILE A 8 1.03 -1.32 5.80
C ILE A 8 0.49 -0.53 7.00
N GLY A 9 0.28 -1.19 8.16
CA GLY A 9 -0.12 -0.58 9.43
C GLY A 9 -1.56 -0.90 9.84
N TYR A 10 -1.80 -0.98 11.16
CA TYR A 10 -3.15 -1.13 11.76
C TYR A 10 -3.97 -2.31 11.24
N GLY A 11 -3.31 -3.42 10.90
CA GLY A 11 -3.98 -4.59 10.33
C GLY A 11 -4.31 -4.46 8.85
N ASN A 12 -3.97 -3.34 8.20
CA ASN A 12 -4.08 -3.19 6.75
C ASN A 12 -2.92 -3.93 6.06
N ILE A 13 -3.26 -4.66 5.01
CA ILE A 13 -2.34 -5.51 4.28
C ILE A 13 -2.61 -5.30 2.79
N VAL A 14 -1.55 -5.22 1.98
CA VAL A 14 -1.66 -5.11 0.51
C VAL A 14 -0.84 -6.19 -0.18
N SER A 15 -1.19 -6.49 -1.43
CA SER A 15 -0.40 -7.40 -2.26
C SER A 15 0.92 -6.75 -2.64
N ALA A 16 2.03 -7.33 -2.18
CA ALA A 16 3.38 -6.83 -2.40
C ALA A 16 3.78 -6.88 -3.88
N SER A 17 3.36 -7.92 -4.61
CA SER A 17 3.67 -8.09 -6.04
C SER A 17 3.01 -7.04 -6.94
N ARG A 18 1.99 -6.34 -6.42
CA ARG A 18 1.22 -5.34 -7.17
C ARG A 18 1.57 -3.89 -6.82
N ILE A 19 2.55 -3.69 -5.93
CA ILE A 19 3.05 -2.35 -5.60
C ILE A 19 4.00 -1.89 -6.72
N ILE A 20 3.69 -0.75 -7.33
CA ILE A 20 4.59 -0.08 -8.28
C ILE A 20 5.59 0.80 -7.51
N SER A 21 5.12 1.59 -6.55
CA SER A 21 5.99 2.47 -5.77
C SER A 21 5.42 2.83 -4.40
N ILE A 22 6.32 3.21 -3.47
CA ILE A 22 5.98 3.75 -2.15
C ILE A 22 6.69 5.08 -2.03
N VAL A 23 5.93 6.16 -1.85
CA VAL A 23 6.44 7.54 -1.85
C VAL A 23 5.96 8.32 -0.63
N SER A 24 6.67 9.38 -0.30
CA SER A 24 6.29 10.32 0.76
C SER A 24 5.22 11.31 0.27
N PRO A 25 4.21 11.65 1.09
CA PRO A 25 3.11 12.56 0.71
C PRO A 25 3.50 14.04 0.66
N GLU A 26 4.77 14.40 0.88
CA GLU A 26 5.17 15.78 1.14
C GLU A 26 5.16 16.68 -0.11
N SER A 27 5.39 16.12 -1.31
CA SER A 27 5.51 16.90 -2.54
C SER A 27 4.15 17.24 -3.18
N ALA A 28 4.08 18.41 -3.83
CA ALA A 28 2.86 18.86 -4.52
C ALA A 28 2.35 17.87 -5.60
N PRO A 29 3.22 17.26 -6.45
CA PRO A 29 2.76 16.26 -7.41
C PRO A 29 2.10 15.03 -6.76
N ILE A 30 2.65 14.53 -5.65
CA ILE A 30 2.05 13.38 -4.95
C ILE A 30 0.69 13.75 -4.34
N LYS A 31 0.57 14.95 -3.77
CA LYS A 31 -0.73 15.45 -3.29
C LYS A 31 -1.78 15.52 -4.41
N ARG A 32 -1.38 15.89 -5.64
CA ARG A 32 -2.29 15.87 -6.80
C ARG A 32 -2.73 14.45 -7.14
N ILE A 33 -1.80 13.49 -7.21
CA ILE A 33 -2.13 12.07 -7.47
C ILE A 33 -3.14 11.54 -6.46
N VAL A 34 -2.95 11.86 -5.17
CA VAL A 34 -3.90 11.47 -4.10
C VAL A 34 -5.28 12.09 -4.32
N GLN A 35 -5.33 13.37 -4.68
CA GLN A 35 -6.58 14.08 -4.94
C GLN A 35 -7.31 13.53 -6.18
N ASP A 36 -6.57 13.20 -7.23
CA ASP A 36 -7.10 12.63 -8.47
C ASP A 36 -7.63 11.22 -8.21
N ALA A 37 -6.91 10.39 -7.46
CA ALA A 37 -7.39 9.07 -7.04
C ALA A 37 -8.67 9.17 -6.20
N LYS A 38 -8.75 10.16 -5.30
CA LYS A 38 -9.97 10.41 -4.50
C LYS A 38 -11.16 10.75 -5.39
N THR A 39 -10.96 11.63 -6.37
CA THR A 39 -12.01 12.06 -7.30
C THR A 39 -12.50 10.92 -8.18
N ARG A 40 -11.59 10.01 -8.57
CA ARG A 40 -11.90 8.83 -9.38
C ARG A 40 -12.45 7.64 -8.56
N GLY A 41 -12.54 7.75 -7.23
CA GLY A 41 -12.95 6.62 -6.37
C GLY A 41 -11.89 5.53 -6.22
N MET A 42 -10.64 5.79 -6.59
CA MET A 42 -9.50 4.86 -6.55
C MET A 42 -8.63 5.00 -5.30
N LEU A 43 -8.98 5.93 -4.40
CA LEU A 43 -8.24 6.15 -3.16
C LEU A 43 -8.69 5.17 -2.07
N ILE A 44 -7.73 4.45 -1.49
CA ILE A 44 -7.94 3.62 -0.30
C ILE A 44 -7.25 4.31 0.88
N ASP A 45 -8.02 4.76 1.86
CA ASP A 45 -7.47 5.36 3.08
C ASP A 45 -7.24 4.30 4.16
N ALA A 46 -5.98 3.87 4.30
CA ALA A 46 -5.52 2.93 5.31
C ALA A 46 -4.79 3.64 6.48
N THR A 47 -5.03 4.94 6.68
CA THR A 47 -4.39 5.74 7.75
C THR A 47 -5.08 5.62 9.11
N PHE A 48 -6.36 5.21 9.14
CA PHE A 48 -7.22 5.22 10.34
C PHE A 48 -7.27 6.60 11.03
N GLY A 49 -7.41 7.68 10.25
CA GLY A 49 -7.52 9.04 10.76
C GLY A 49 -6.21 9.64 11.27
N ARG A 50 -5.08 8.95 11.09
CA ARG A 50 -3.75 9.43 11.48
C ARG A 50 -3.10 10.18 10.31
N ARG A 51 -2.02 10.91 10.61
CA ARG A 51 -1.24 11.59 9.56
C ARG A 51 -0.76 10.57 8.52
N THR A 52 -1.07 10.83 7.26
CA THR A 52 -0.48 10.11 6.12
C THR A 52 1.03 10.29 6.14
N ARG A 53 1.77 9.18 6.20
CA ARG A 53 3.24 9.16 6.13
C ARG A 53 3.75 8.54 4.84
N SER A 54 2.93 7.73 4.17
CA SER A 54 3.25 7.13 2.88
C SER A 54 2.04 7.08 1.96
N VAL A 55 2.35 7.07 0.66
CA VAL A 55 1.44 6.87 -0.44
C VAL A 55 1.96 5.68 -1.25
N ILE A 56 1.14 4.66 -1.40
CA ILE A 56 1.47 3.44 -2.13
C ILE A 56 0.70 3.47 -3.44
N ILE A 57 1.42 3.32 -4.56
CA ILE A 57 0.83 3.28 -5.90
C ILE A 57 0.78 1.81 -6.34
N MET A 58 -0.42 1.34 -6.67
CA MET A 58 -0.64 -0.02 -7.16
C MET A 58 -0.76 -0.05 -8.69
N ASP A 59 -0.52 -1.22 -9.28
CA ASP A 59 -0.71 -1.50 -10.71
C ASP A 59 -2.15 -1.33 -11.21
N SER A 60 -3.12 -1.44 -10.31
CA SER A 60 -4.55 -1.25 -10.55
C SER A 60 -5.00 0.21 -10.48
N GLU A 61 -4.06 1.16 -10.53
CA GLU A 61 -4.25 2.60 -10.34
C GLU A 61 -4.77 3.02 -8.95
N HIS A 62 -5.03 2.05 -8.05
CA HIS A 62 -5.37 2.36 -6.67
C HIS A 62 -4.20 3.09 -6.00
N VAL A 63 -4.55 4.11 -5.23
CA VAL A 63 -3.62 4.85 -4.38
C VAL A 63 -3.99 4.56 -2.94
N VAL A 64 -3.06 3.96 -2.20
CA VAL A 64 -3.29 3.56 -0.80
C VAL A 64 -2.53 4.50 0.12
N LEU A 65 -3.23 5.15 1.04
CA LEU A 65 -2.62 6.01 2.05
C LEU A 65 -2.31 5.20 3.30
N SER A 66 -1.11 5.37 3.85
CA SER A 66 -0.74 4.73 5.12
C SER A 66 -0.11 5.72 6.09
N ALA A 67 -0.32 5.49 7.39
CA ALA A 67 0.35 6.24 8.45
C ALA A 67 1.74 5.68 8.82
N ILE A 68 2.21 4.66 8.10
CA ILE A 68 3.54 4.06 8.26
C ILE A 68 4.52 4.73 7.29
N GLN A 69 5.77 4.91 7.73
CA GLN A 69 6.83 5.53 6.92
C GLN A 69 7.17 4.66 5.70
N PRO A 70 7.50 5.24 4.52
CA PRO A 70 7.90 4.47 3.33
C PRO A 70 9.03 3.47 3.60
N GLU A 71 10.05 3.88 4.35
CA GLU A 71 11.19 3.05 4.72
C GLU A 71 10.78 1.80 5.52
N THR A 72 9.85 1.94 6.47
CA THR A 72 9.35 0.81 7.25
C THR A 72 8.60 -0.18 6.37
N ILE A 73 7.82 0.29 5.40
CA ILE A 73 7.09 -0.59 4.46
C ILE A 73 8.09 -1.28 3.52
N SER A 74 9.09 -0.56 3.03
CA SER A 74 10.19 -1.10 2.21
C SER A 74 10.94 -2.21 2.95
N ASN A 75 11.29 -1.99 4.22
CA ASN A 75 11.95 -3.00 5.05
C ASN A 75 11.09 -4.25 5.25
N ARG A 76 9.76 -4.10 5.34
CA ARG A 76 8.83 -5.25 5.42
C ARG A 76 8.73 -6.01 4.11
N LEU A 77 8.88 -5.33 2.96
CA LEU A 77 8.90 -5.97 1.64
C LEU A 77 10.16 -6.79 1.41
N SER A 78 11.30 -6.30 1.91
CA SER A 78 12.59 -6.98 1.82
C SER A 78 12.79 -8.07 2.87
N SER A 79 12.05 -8.02 3.99
CA SER A 79 12.09 -9.01 5.06
C SER A 79 11.07 -10.15 4.83
N THR A 80 11.35 -11.34 5.38
CA THR A 80 10.46 -12.52 5.31
C THR A 80 9.16 -12.38 6.11
N GLU A 81 8.77 -11.18 6.57
CA GLU A 81 7.47 -10.89 7.21
C GLU A 81 6.30 -10.87 6.21
N THR A 82 6.52 -11.45 5.04
CA THR A 82 5.45 -11.70 4.10
C THR A 82 4.60 -12.84 4.61
N LYS A 83 3.29 -12.60 4.76
CA LYS A 83 2.34 -13.70 4.84
C LYS A 83 2.14 -14.27 3.45
N TYR A 84 2.57 -15.51 3.26
CA TYR A 84 2.17 -16.30 2.11
C TYR A 84 0.80 -16.89 2.41
N ILE A 85 -0.16 -16.57 1.55
CA ILE A 85 -1.42 -17.29 1.52
C ILE A 85 -1.22 -18.36 0.46
N GLU A 86 -1.20 -19.62 0.88
CA GLU A 86 -1.41 -20.73 -0.03
C GLU A 86 -2.87 -20.63 -0.48
N GLU A 87 -3.08 -20.41 -1.78
CA GLU A 87 -4.41 -20.62 -2.36
C GLU A 87 -4.69 -22.12 -2.20
N ASP A 88 -5.55 -22.48 -1.24
CA ASP A 88 -6.10 -23.83 -1.17
C ASP A 88 -6.71 -24.15 -2.55
N GLU A 89 -6.09 -25.06 -3.30
CA GLU A 89 -6.64 -25.65 -4.53
C GLU A 89 -7.84 -26.58 -4.22
N ASN A 90 -8.76 -26.13 -3.36
CA ASN A 90 -9.97 -26.86 -3.06
C ASN A 90 -11.02 -26.57 -4.15
N GLU A 91 -11.09 -27.53 -5.08
CA GLU A 91 -12.18 -27.91 -6.02
C GLU A 91 -13.34 -26.93 -6.29
#